data_AF-A0A0B3BUZ1-F1
#
_entry.id   AF-A0A0B3BUZ1-F1
#
_cell.length_a   1.000
_cell.length_b   1.000
_cell.length_c   1.000
_cell.angle_alpha   90.00
_cell.angle_beta   90.00
_cell.angle_gamma   90.00
#
_symmetry.space_group_name_H-M   'P 1'
#
loop_
_entity.id
_entity.type
_entity.pdbx_description
1 polymer ?
#
loop_
_entity_poly.entity_id
_entity_poly.type
_entity_poly.pdbx_seq_one_letter_code
_entity_poly.pdbx_strand_id
1 'polypeptide(L)'
;MNKYSFRINSSEDPQIAKILSNLQGKERTDFIREALRFYVKNGEIINKISDNIQKMQKEIEKLSADIAEIKEMIKAQPVGTGLNKNTVPLESDNNNKKKTNEEILKGLVNDFLNM
;
A
#
# COMPACT_ATOMS: atom_id res chain seq x y z
N MET A 1 -45.13 24.66 -10.70
CA MET A 1 -44.21 25.53 -9.93
C MET A 1 -43.18 24.61 -9.27
N ASN A 2 -41.90 24.69 -9.66
CA ASN A 2 -40.88 23.82 -9.08
C ASN A 2 -40.61 24.25 -7.63
N LYS A 3 -40.84 23.33 -6.67
CA LYS A 3 -40.79 23.60 -5.22
C LYS A 3 -39.37 23.72 -4.64
N TYR A 4 -38.33 23.51 -5.44
CA TYR A 4 -36.95 23.40 -4.95
C TYR A 4 -36.10 24.55 -5.49
N SER A 5 -35.44 25.28 -4.59
CA SER A 5 -34.44 26.29 -4.92
C SER A 5 -33.13 25.95 -4.23
N PHE A 6 -32.01 26.11 -4.94
CA PHE A 6 -30.68 25.94 -4.37
C PHE A 6 -30.17 27.30 -3.92
N ARG A 7 -29.96 27.45 -2.61
CA ARG A 7 -29.34 28.64 -2.01
C ARG A 7 -28.04 28.21 -1.33
N ILE A 8 -26.99 28.97 -1.60
CA ILE A 8 -25.66 28.75 -1.02
C ILE A 8 -25.47 29.77 0.09
N ASN A 9 -24.93 29.31 1.21
CA ASN A 9 -24.45 30.21 2.25
C ASN A 9 -22.96 30.48 2.01
N SER A 10 -22.64 31.61 1.38
CA SER A 10 -21.26 31.91 0.95
C SER A 10 -20.23 31.96 2.08
N SER A 11 -20.65 32.16 3.34
CA SER A 11 -19.75 32.11 4.50
C SER A 11 -19.44 30.69 4.95
N GLU A 12 -20.37 29.75 4.79
CA GLU A 12 -20.19 28.34 5.17
C GLU A 12 -19.56 27.53 4.03
N ASP A 13 -19.88 27.89 2.78
CA ASP A 13 -19.46 27.18 1.58
C ASP A 13 -18.65 28.06 0.60
N PRO A 14 -17.54 28.69 1.03
CA PRO A 14 -16.79 29.62 0.19
C PRO A 14 -16.24 28.95 -1.09
N GLN A 15 -15.95 27.65 -1.04
CA GLN A 15 -15.48 26.90 -2.21
C GLN A 15 -16.60 26.68 -3.24
N ILE A 16 -17.81 26.34 -2.80
CA ILE A 16 -18.97 26.19 -3.69
C ILE A 16 -19.31 27.55 -4.31
N ALA A 17 -19.30 28.62 -3.50
CA ALA A 17 -19.53 29.98 -3.99
C ALA A 17 -18.52 30.37 -5.08
N LYS A 18 -17.23 30.07 -4.88
CA LYS A 18 -16.16 30.34 -5.86
C LYS A 18 -16.32 29.56 -7.17
N ILE A 19 -16.74 28.30 -7.11
CA ILE A 19 -16.97 27.51 -8.33
C ILE A 19 -18.18 28.06 -9.09
N LEU A 20 -19.29 28.28 -8.38
CA LEU A 20 -20.54 28.71 -8.99
C LEU A 20 -20.50 30.17 -9.49
N SER A 21 -19.64 31.04 -8.91
CA SER A 21 -19.48 32.42 -9.37
C SER A 21 -18.97 32.52 -10.81
N ASN A 22 -18.25 31.50 -11.28
CA ASN A 22 -17.71 31.44 -12.64
C ASN A 22 -18.72 30.91 -13.67
N LEU A 23 -19.88 30.42 -13.22
CA LEU A 23 -20.91 29.82 -14.08
C LEU A 23 -22.15 30.70 -14.13
N GLN A 24 -22.85 30.72 -15.28
CA GLN A 24 -24.04 31.56 -15.47
C GLN A 24 -25.31 30.75 -15.83
N GLY A 25 -26.46 31.16 -15.29
CA GLY A 25 -27.78 30.67 -15.66
C GLY A 25 -27.92 29.15 -15.78
N LYS A 26 -28.08 28.66 -17.02
CA LYS A 26 -28.27 27.23 -17.33
C LYS A 26 -27.05 26.39 -17.00
N GLU A 27 -25.84 26.87 -17.31
CA GLU A 27 -24.59 26.16 -17.03
C GLU A 27 -24.43 25.86 -15.54
N ARG A 28 -24.69 26.87 -14.69
CA ARG A 28 -24.69 26.72 -13.24
C ARG A 28 -25.69 25.64 -12.79
N THR A 29 -26.88 25.66 -13.36
CA THR A 29 -27.95 24.69 -13.03
C THR A 29 -27.58 23.27 -13.45
N ASP A 30 -27.01 23.12 -14.64
CA ASP A 30 -26.58 21.82 -15.18
C ASP A 30 -25.41 21.26 -14.37
N PHE A 31 -24.44 22.10 -13.99
CA PHE A 31 -23.33 21.72 -13.11
C PHE A 31 -23.84 21.20 -11.75
N ILE A 32 -24.75 21.93 -11.10
CA ILE A 32 -25.34 21.51 -9.82
C ILE A 32 -26.06 20.15 -9.97
N ARG A 33 -26.82 19.98 -11.06
CA ARG A 33 -27.54 18.73 -11.33
C ARG A 33 -26.58 17.55 -11.51
N GLU A 34 -25.52 17.73 -12.28
CA GLU A 34 -24.53 16.67 -12.50
C GLU A 34 -23.71 16.37 -11.25
N ALA A 35 -23.34 17.37 -10.46
CA ALA A 35 -22.68 17.18 -9.18
C ALA A 35 -23.54 16.35 -8.21
N LEU A 36 -24.84 16.66 -8.12
CA LEU A 36 -25.78 15.89 -7.30
C LEU A 36 -25.94 14.45 -7.82
N ARG A 37 -26.06 14.26 -9.13
CA ARG A 37 -26.13 12.92 -9.75
C ARG A 37 -24.87 12.11 -9.46
N PHE A 38 -23.70 12.74 -9.57
CA PHE A 38 -22.43 12.10 -9.26
C PHE A 38 -22.36 11.66 -7.79
N TYR A 39 -22.74 12.54 -6.86
CA TYR A 39 -22.73 12.22 -5.43
C TYR A 39 -23.70 11.08 -5.10
N VAL A 40 -24.93 11.13 -5.61
CA VAL A 40 -25.93 10.08 -5.38
C VAL A 40 -25.46 8.73 -5.94
N LYS A 41 -24.82 8.73 -7.12
CA LYS A 41 -24.37 7.49 -7.78
C LYS A 41 -23.12 6.90 -7.13
N ASN A 42 -22.18 7.73 -6.68
CA ASN A 42 -20.84 7.28 -6.33
C ASN A 42 -20.46 7.51 -4.85
N GLY A 43 -21.27 8.23 -4.07
CA GLY A 43 -20.93 8.63 -2.70
C GLY A 43 -20.59 7.44 -1.80
N GLU A 44 -21.38 6.37 -1.83
CA GLU A 44 -21.10 5.15 -1.05
C GLU A 44 -19.79 4.47 -1.48
N ILE A 45 -19.51 4.44 -2.78
CA ILE A 45 -18.29 3.82 -3.32
C ILE A 45 -17.07 4.61 -2.87
N ILE A 46 -17.14 5.94 -2.94
CA ILE A 46 -16.07 6.84 -2.49
C ILE A 46 -15.80 6.63 -0.99
N ASN A 47 -16.85 6.53 -0.16
CA ASN A 47 -16.70 6.25 1.26
C ASN A 47 -16.03 4.89 1.50
N LYS A 48 -16.46 3.83 0.83
CA LYS A 48 -15.84 2.50 0.92
C LYS A 48 -14.36 2.51 0.52
N ILE A 49 -14.01 3.26 -0.53
CA ILE A 49 -12.62 3.42 -0.96
C ILE A 49 -11.82 4.13 0.14
N SER A 50 -12.36 5.20 0.73
CA SER A 50 -11.72 5.93 1.83
C SER A 50 -11.47 5.02 3.04
N ASP A 51 -12.47 4.23 3.44
CA ASP A 51 -12.35 3.28 4.55
C ASP A 51 -11.28 2.21 4.29
N ASN A 52 -11.22 1.69 3.07
CA ASN A 52 -10.21 0.70 2.69
C ASN A 52 -8.79 1.28 2.72
N ILE A 53 -8.62 2.53 2.24
CA ILE A 53 -7.33 3.23 2.32
C ILE A 53 -6.89 3.38 3.78
N GLN A 54 -7.79 3.77 4.67
CA GLN A 54 -7.47 3.89 6.11
C GLN A 54 -7.08 2.55 6.74
N LYS A 55 -7.74 1.45 6.35
CA LYS A 55 -7.38 0.09 6.81
C LYS A 55 -5.98 -0.30 6.33
N MET A 56 -5.69 -0.08 5.05
CA MET A 56 -4.36 -0.36 4.50
C MET A 56 -3.27 0.46 5.19
N GLN A 57 -3.52 1.73 5.50
CA GLN A 57 -2.58 2.57 6.25
C GLN A 57 -2.25 1.98 7.62
N LYS A 58 -3.27 1.52 8.37
CA LYS A 58 -3.07 0.86 9.67
C LYS A 58 -2.29 -0.44 9.57
N GLU A 59 -2.54 -1.25 8.54
CA GLU A 59 -1.79 -2.48 8.30
C GLU A 59 -0.32 -2.20 7.98
N ILE A 60 -0.04 -1.16 7.17
CA ILE A 60 1.33 -0.72 6.86
C ILE A 60 2.04 -0.24 8.12
N GLU A 61 1.39 0.56 8.96
CA GLU A 61 1.95 1.01 10.25
C GLU A 61 2.32 -0.18 11.14
N LYS A 62 1.43 -1.17 11.24
CA LYS A 62 1.69 -2.39 12.01
C LYS A 62 2.88 -3.16 11.45
N LEU A 63 2.91 -3.43 10.14
CA LEU A 63 4.03 -4.12 9.50
C LEU A 63 5.35 -3.37 9.70
N SER A 64 5.33 -2.03 9.67
CA SER A 64 6.53 -1.23 9.94
C SER A 64 7.01 -1.38 11.38
N ALA A 65 6.09 -1.49 12.35
CA ALA A 65 6.44 -1.74 13.74
C ALA A 65 7.03 -3.15 13.92
N ASP A 66 6.40 -4.17 13.34
CA ASP A 66 6.88 -5.56 13.37
C ASP A 66 8.29 -5.67 12.78
N ILE A 67 8.56 -5.00 11.64
CA ILE A 67 9.90 -4.95 11.03
C ILE A 67 10.92 -4.28 11.96
N ALA A 68 10.54 -3.20 12.63
CA ALA A 68 11.42 -2.51 13.57
C ALA A 68 11.77 -3.41 14.76
N GLU A 69 10.79 -4.13 15.31
CA GLU A 69 11.01 -5.10 16.38
C GLU A 69 11.95 -6.23 15.95
N ILE A 70 11.69 -6.85 14.79
CA ILE A 70 12.56 -7.89 14.23
C ILE A 70 13.99 -7.38 14.05
N LYS A 71 14.16 -6.15 13.58
CA LYS A 71 15.48 -5.53 13.41
C LYS A 71 16.23 -5.38 14.73
N GLU A 72 15.54 -4.99 15.81
CA GLU A 72 16.13 -4.90 17.13
C GLU A 72 16.45 -6.30 17.71
N MET A 73 15.59 -7.29 17.51
CA MET A 73 15.87 -8.68 17.90
C MET A 73 17.12 -9.24 17.21
N ILE A 74 17.31 -8.96 15.92
CA ILE A 74 18.50 -9.37 15.17
C ILE A 74 19.76 -8.67 15.72
N LYS A 75 19.70 -7.39 16.05
CA LYS A 75 20.83 -6.66 16.66
C LYS A 75 21.17 -7.15 18.06
N ALA A 76 20.17 -7.56 18.82
CA ALA A 76 20.33 -8.08 20.17
C ALA A 76 20.88 -9.51 20.21
N GLN A 77 20.94 -10.21 19.07
CA GLN A 77 21.65 -11.49 19.00
C GLN A 77 23.16 -11.27 19.20
N PRO A 78 23.80 -11.99 20.13
CA PRO A 78 25.22 -11.86 20.35
C PRO A 78 25.97 -12.35 19.12
N VAL A 79 26.76 -11.46 18.49
CA VAL A 79 27.77 -11.85 17.50
C VAL A 79 28.94 -12.47 18.28
N GLY A 80 28.77 -13.71 18.73
CA GLY A 80 29.75 -14.38 19.58
C GLY A 80 29.46 -15.86 19.78
N THR A 81 30.22 -16.69 19.07
CA THR A 81 30.51 -18.11 19.34
C THR A 81 29.34 -19.09 19.28
N GLY A 82 29.14 -19.67 18.09
CA GLY A 82 28.32 -20.86 17.91
C GLY A 82 27.98 -21.11 16.45
N LEU A 83 28.96 -21.57 15.67
CA LEU A 83 28.69 -22.32 14.44
C LEU A 83 27.68 -23.42 14.79
N ASN A 84 26.42 -23.21 14.43
CA ASN A 84 25.43 -24.28 14.49
C ASN A 84 25.91 -25.32 13.47
N LYS A 85 26.25 -26.52 13.95
CA LYS A 85 26.81 -27.64 13.16
C LYS A 85 25.78 -28.26 12.20
N ASN A 86 24.94 -27.44 11.57
CA ASN A 86 24.13 -27.83 10.42
C ASN A 86 24.71 -27.23 9.13
N THR A 87 26.03 -27.00 9.10
CA THR A 87 26.75 -26.93 7.84
C THR A 87 26.56 -28.26 7.14
N VAL A 88 25.76 -28.26 6.08
CA VAL A 88 25.89 -29.26 5.00
C VAL A 88 27.39 -29.43 4.76
N PRO A 89 27.93 -30.67 4.83
CA PRO A 89 29.33 -30.88 4.51
C PRO A 89 29.55 -30.33 3.11
N LEU A 90 30.23 -29.19 3.00
CA LEU A 90 30.90 -28.84 1.76
C LEU A 90 32.02 -29.86 1.66
N GLU A 91 31.75 -30.95 0.96
CA GLU A 91 32.82 -31.78 0.41
C GLU A 91 33.67 -30.84 -0.45
N SER A 92 34.81 -30.46 0.11
CA SER A 92 35.87 -29.80 -0.62
C SER A 92 36.41 -30.81 -1.60
N ASP A 93 36.02 -30.70 -2.87
CA ASP A 93 36.79 -31.28 -3.96
C ASP A 93 38.25 -30.83 -3.80
N ASN A 94 39.19 -31.75 -3.98
CA ASN A 94 40.64 -31.63 -3.69
C ASN A 94 41.40 -30.50 -4.42
N ASN A 95 40.71 -29.54 -5.02
CA ASN A 95 41.28 -28.34 -5.61
C ASN A 95 40.56 -27.13 -5.02
N ASN A 96 41.25 -26.41 -4.12
CA ASN A 96 40.88 -25.20 -3.37
C ASN A 96 40.28 -24.01 -4.19
N LYS A 97 39.27 -24.24 -5.04
CA LYS A 97 38.47 -23.21 -5.68
C LYS A 97 37.13 -23.13 -4.96
N LYS A 98 36.85 -21.96 -4.38
CA LYS A 98 35.51 -21.60 -3.90
C LYS A 98 34.54 -21.68 -5.08
N LYS A 99 33.58 -22.61 -5.00
CA LYS A 99 32.45 -22.69 -5.93
C LYS A 99 31.65 -21.40 -5.86
N THR A 100 31.22 -20.88 -7.01
CA THR A 100 30.44 -19.64 -7.04
C THR A 100 29.02 -19.91 -6.54
N ASN A 101 28.32 -18.87 -6.07
CA ASN A 101 26.93 -19.01 -5.61
C ASN A 101 26.02 -19.62 -6.70
N GLU A 102 26.34 -19.39 -7.98
CA GLU A 102 25.62 -19.97 -9.12
C GLU A 102 25.76 -21.49 -9.22
N GLU A 103 26.95 -22.04 -8.94
CA GLU A 103 27.19 -23.49 -8.96
C GLU A 103 26.48 -24.19 -7.79
N ILE A 104 26.46 -23.54 -6.63
CA ILE A 104 25.75 -24.04 -5.44
C ILE A 104 24.23 -24.08 -5.71
N LEU A 105 23.68 -23.00 -6.28
CA LEU A 105 22.26 -22.94 -6.61
C LEU A 105 21.86 -23.97 -7.67
N LYS A 106 22.71 -24.19 -8.69
CA LYS A 106 22.46 -25.24 -9.70
C LYS A 106 22.45 -26.63 -9.10
N GLY A 107 23.36 -26.94 -8.16
CA GLY A 107 23.36 -28.21 -7.44
C GLY A 107 22.05 -28.44 -6.67
N LEU A 108 21.64 -27.44 -5.88
CA LEU A 108 20.40 -27.52 -5.10
C LEU A 108 19.14 -27.70 -5.95
N VAL A 109 19.06 -27.01 -7.10
CA VAL A 109 17.93 -27.18 -8.04
C VAL A 109 17.92 -28.58 -8.65
N ASN A 110 19.08 -29.13 -8.96
CA ASN A 110 19.19 -30.46 -9.57
C ASN A 110 18.82 -31.57 -8.56
N ASP A 111 19.20 -31.42 -7.30
CA ASP A 111 18.82 -32.35 -6.23
C ASP A 111 17.32 -32.31 -5.94
N PHE A 112 16.69 -31.13 -6.06
CA PHE A 112 15.25 -30.96 -5.87
C PHE A 112 14.42 -31.57 -7.01
N LEU A 113 14.96 -31.60 -8.23
CA LEU A 113 14.27 -32.13 -9.42
C LEU A 113 14.41 -33.65 -9.57
N ASN A 114 15.42 -34.25 -8.92
CA ASN A 114 15.67 -35.70 -8.96
C ASN A 114 15.17 -36.44 -7.70
N MET A 115 14.37 -35.77 -6.87
CA MET A 115 13.62 -36.33 -5.74
C MET A 115 12.23 -36.78 -6.21
#